data_AF-A0A5R9H5P5-F1
#
_entry.id   AF-A0A5R9H5P5-F1
#
_cell.length_a   1.000
_cell.length_b   1.000
_cell.length_c   1.000
_cell.angle_alpha   90.00
_cell.angle_beta   90.00
_cell.angle_gamma   90.00
#
_symmetry.space_group_name_H-M   'P 1'
#
loop_
_entity.id
_entity.type
_entity.pdbx_description
1 polymer ?
#
loop_
_entity_poly.entity_id
_entity_poly.type
_entity_poly.pdbx_seq_one_letter_code
_entity_poly.pdbx_strand_id
1 'polypeptide(L)'
;MSNLNADTLIDLLFIHFNVTTMADLAMHISVSQQTISKWKQRNSVNAIKKKCIELGIYNVIFGDLSKETNNFHNTNFSGNSSGVDNSNNKNINSSNDDLDCDDFTKSLFKQLCNVYKDKKTLLQTKLFELIQNEQSNK
;
A
#
# COMPACT_ATOMS: atom_id res chain seq x y z
N MET A 1 -6.83 -0.01 -19.10
CA MET A 1 -5.46 0.08 -18.56
C MET A 1 -4.98 1.51 -18.70
N SER A 2 -5.12 2.31 -17.66
CA SER A 2 -4.47 3.63 -17.58
C SER A 2 -2.97 3.39 -17.47
N ASN A 3 -2.23 3.75 -18.51
CA ASN A 3 -0.78 3.63 -18.52
C ASN A 3 -0.22 4.69 -17.56
N LEU A 4 0.37 4.29 -16.43
CA LEU A 4 0.96 5.28 -15.51
C LEU A 4 2.17 5.92 -16.16
N ASN A 5 2.04 7.21 -16.37
CA ASN A 5 3.11 8.09 -16.80
C ASN A 5 3.34 9.17 -15.74
N ALA A 6 4.43 9.92 -15.89
CA ALA A 6 4.79 10.96 -14.96
C ALA A 6 3.70 12.04 -14.83
N ASP A 7 2.96 12.36 -15.89
CA ASP A 7 1.85 13.31 -15.84
C ASP A 7 0.76 12.85 -14.87
N THR A 8 0.23 11.63 -15.07
CA THR A 8 -0.81 11.05 -14.21
C THR A 8 -0.36 10.96 -12.75
N LEU A 9 0.91 10.65 -12.51
CA LEU A 9 1.47 10.58 -11.16
C LEU A 9 1.60 11.95 -10.51
N ILE A 10 2.00 12.96 -11.28
CA ILE A 10 2.07 14.33 -10.80
C ILE A 10 0.66 14.85 -10.45
N ASP A 11 -0.35 14.53 -11.27
CA ASP A 11 -1.75 14.88 -10.99
C ASP A 11 -2.27 14.22 -9.70
N LEU A 12 -1.91 12.96 -9.45
CA LEU A 12 -2.23 12.28 -8.19
C LEU A 12 -1.56 12.97 -6.99
N LEU A 13 -0.33 13.45 -7.15
CA LEU A 13 0.35 14.21 -6.11
C LEU A 13 -0.31 15.58 -5.87
N PHE A 14 -0.77 16.25 -6.93
CA PHE A 14 -1.56 17.49 -6.81
C PHE A 14 -2.81 17.27 -5.96
N ILE A 15 -3.55 16.19 -6.25
CA ILE A 15 -4.75 15.82 -5.50
C ILE A 15 -4.39 15.46 -4.04
N HIS A 16 -3.35 14.66 -3.83
CA HIS A 16 -2.96 14.19 -2.51
C HIS A 16 -2.55 15.33 -1.56
N PHE A 17 -1.79 16.30 -2.07
CA PHE A 17 -1.36 17.47 -1.30
C PHE A 17 -2.34 18.64 -1.35
N ASN A 18 -3.44 18.51 -2.11
CA ASN A 18 -4.42 19.58 -2.34
C ASN A 18 -3.77 20.89 -2.81
N VAL A 19 -2.86 20.77 -3.78
CA VAL A 19 -2.15 21.90 -4.39
C VAL A 19 -2.59 22.08 -5.84
N THR A 20 -2.35 23.26 -6.41
CA THR A 20 -2.72 23.58 -7.80
C THR A 20 -1.53 24.06 -8.64
N THR A 21 -0.40 24.40 -8.00
CA THR A 21 0.80 24.87 -8.70
C THR A 21 2.00 23.94 -8.49
N MET A 22 2.84 23.82 -9.52
CA MET A 22 4.06 23.02 -9.46
C MET A 22 5.04 23.53 -8.39
N ALA A 23 4.99 24.83 -8.08
CA ALA A 23 5.78 25.44 -7.03
C ALA A 23 5.33 24.96 -5.63
N ASP A 24 4.02 24.92 -5.38
CA ASP A 24 3.47 24.42 -4.12
C ASP A 24 3.78 22.94 -3.94
N LEU A 25 3.58 22.14 -4.99
CA LEU A 25 3.93 20.72 -4.96
C LEU A 25 5.42 20.51 -4.65
N ALA A 26 6.30 21.30 -5.28
CA ALA A 26 7.74 21.27 -5.05
C ALA A 26 8.11 21.56 -3.58
N MET A 27 7.44 22.51 -2.94
CA MET A 27 7.61 22.79 -1.51
C MET A 27 7.19 21.58 -0.66
N HIS A 28 6.01 21.02 -0.91
CA HIS A 28 5.48 19.87 -0.15
C HIS A 28 6.38 18.64 -0.25
N ILE A 29 6.91 18.34 -1.44
CA ILE A 29 7.78 17.18 -1.64
C ILE A 29 9.26 17.53 -1.47
N SER A 30 9.62 18.75 -1.06
CA SER A 30 11.00 19.17 -0.82
C SER A 30 11.95 18.91 -2.00
N VAL A 31 11.53 19.29 -3.22
CA VAL A 31 12.37 19.28 -4.43
C VAL A 31 12.22 20.60 -5.17
N SER A 32 13.05 20.86 -6.18
CA SER A 32 12.86 22.05 -7.02
C SER A 32 11.76 21.82 -8.07
N GLN A 33 11.01 22.87 -8.42
CA GLN A 33 10.04 22.83 -9.52
C GLN A 33 10.66 22.29 -10.83
N GLN A 34 11.90 22.67 -11.10
CA GLN A 34 12.68 22.19 -12.26
C GLN A 34 12.87 20.67 -12.25
N THR A 35 13.02 20.07 -11.06
CA THR A 35 13.15 18.62 -10.90
C THR A 35 11.85 17.92 -11.30
N ILE A 36 10.70 18.44 -10.86
CA ILE A 36 9.40 17.89 -11.24
C ILE A 36 9.15 18.04 -12.75
N SER A 37 9.49 19.20 -13.33
CA SER A 37 9.42 19.40 -14.79
C SER A 37 10.29 18.40 -15.56
N LYS A 38 11.50 18.09 -15.08
CA LYS A 38 12.36 17.05 -15.68
C LYS A 38 11.75 15.67 -15.55
N TRP A 39 11.12 15.33 -14.43
CA TRP A 39 10.43 14.05 -14.27
C TRP A 39 9.27 13.91 -15.25
N LYS A 40 8.46 14.96 -15.41
CA LYS A 40 7.38 15.03 -16.40
C LYS A 40 7.91 14.84 -17.82
N GLN A 41 8.86 15.67 -18.24
CA GLN A 41 9.41 15.65 -19.60
C GLN A 41 10.04 14.30 -19.97
N ARG A 42 10.72 13.64 -19.02
CA ARG A 42 11.42 12.37 -19.25
C ARG A 42 10.59 11.14 -18.87
N ASN A 43 9.31 11.32 -18.54
CA ASN A 43 8.45 10.28 -18.02
C ASN A 43 9.12 9.46 -16.87
N SER A 44 9.78 10.14 -15.93
CA SER A 44 10.61 9.52 -14.88
C SER A 44 9.76 8.96 -13.73
N VAL A 45 8.90 7.99 -14.04
CA VAL A 45 8.02 7.29 -13.08
C VAL A 45 8.79 6.78 -11.86
N ASN A 46 9.97 6.21 -12.08
CA ASN A 46 10.80 5.67 -10.99
C ASN A 46 11.31 6.75 -10.02
N ALA A 47 11.55 7.98 -10.49
CA ALA A 47 12.00 9.07 -9.62
C ALA A 47 10.84 9.54 -8.74
N ILE A 48 9.64 9.68 -9.31
CA ILE A 48 8.43 10.02 -8.57
C ILE A 48 8.10 8.93 -7.56
N LYS A 49 8.23 7.65 -7.96
CA LYS A 49 8.04 6.49 -7.09
C LYS A 49 8.96 6.54 -5.87
N LYS A 50 10.27 6.72 -6.07
CA LYS A 50 11.24 6.84 -4.98
C LYS A 50 10.86 7.99 -4.05
N LYS A 51 10.44 9.13 -4.60
CA LYS A 51 10.04 10.26 -3.79
C LYS A 51 8.80 9.97 -2.93
N CYS A 52 7.82 9.25 -3.48
CA CYS A 52 6.64 8.81 -2.72
C CYS A 52 7.00 7.84 -1.58
N ILE A 53 8.04 7.01 -1.76
CA ILE A 53 8.57 6.13 -0.70
C ILE A 53 9.21 6.95 0.41
N GLU A 54 10.07 7.92 0.06
CA GLU A 54 10.71 8.82 1.05
C GLU A 54 9.69 9.59 1.89
N LEU A 55 8.56 9.97 1.29
CA LEU A 55 7.48 10.71 1.95
C LEU A 55 6.49 9.80 2.70
N GLY A 56 6.61 8.47 2.58
CA GLY A 56 5.68 7.52 3.21
C GLY A 56 4.29 7.45 2.55
N ILE A 57 4.11 8.04 1.36
CA ILE A 57 2.82 8.13 0.66
C ILE A 57 2.68 7.11 -0.48
N TYR A 58 3.67 6.23 -0.67
CA TYR A 58 3.68 5.26 -1.77
C TYR A 58 2.38 4.47 -1.86
N ASN A 59 1.88 3.92 -0.75
CA ASN A 59 0.65 3.13 -0.75
C ASN A 59 -0.60 3.98 -1.04
N VAL A 60 -0.57 5.28 -0.79
CA VAL A 60 -1.71 6.17 -1.11
C VAL A 60 -1.75 6.45 -2.62
N ILE A 61 -0.59 6.64 -3.23
CA ILE A 61 -0.49 6.96 -4.66
C ILE A 61 -0.55 5.69 -5.54
N PHE A 62 -0.02 4.57 -5.08
CA PHE A 62 0.14 3.33 -5.85
C PHE A 62 -0.63 2.12 -5.29
N GLY A 63 -1.23 2.21 -4.10
CA GLY A 63 -1.78 1.03 -3.41
C GLY A 63 -3.10 0.49 -3.96
N ASP A 64 -3.91 1.32 -4.64
CA ASP A 64 -5.07 0.80 -5.38
C ASP A 64 -4.66 0.17 -6.72
N LEU A 65 -3.50 0.56 -7.24
CA LEU A 65 -2.97 0.03 -8.49
C LEU A 65 -2.42 -1.40 -8.36
N SER A 66 -1.93 -1.77 -7.18
CA SER A 66 -1.44 -3.12 -6.90
C SER A 66 -2.55 -4.15 -6.70
N LYS A 67 -3.82 -3.71 -6.53
CA LYS A 67 -4.97 -4.63 -6.40
C LYS A 67 -5.37 -5.27 -7.74
N GLU A 68 -4.97 -4.70 -8.88
CA GLU A 68 -5.37 -5.22 -10.20
C GLU A 68 -4.46 -6.31 -10.80
N THR A 69 -3.35 -6.67 -10.17
CA THR A 69 -2.44 -7.72 -10.69
C THR A 69 -2.16 -8.79 -9.66
N ASN A 70 -3.13 -9.69 -9.47
CA ASN A 70 -2.92 -11.08 -9.00
C ASN A 70 -4.05 -12.02 -9.46
N ASN A 71 -4.59 -11.84 -10.67
CA ASN A 71 -5.39 -12.88 -11.31
C ASN A 71 -4.47 -13.81 -12.11
N PHE A 72 -3.59 -14.54 -11.42
CA PHE A 72 -3.01 -15.75 -12.00
C PHE A 72 -4.14 -16.78 -12.10
N HIS A 73 -4.86 -16.76 -13.22
CA HIS A 73 -5.77 -17.85 -13.56
C HIS A 73 -4.92 -19.11 -13.65
N ASN A 74 -5.20 -20.08 -12.79
CA ASN A 74 -4.69 -21.44 -12.90
C ASN A 74 -5.16 -22.02 -14.24
N THR A 75 -4.39 -21.82 -15.30
CA THR A 75 -4.62 -22.52 -16.56
C THR A 75 -4.15 -23.94 -16.35
N ASN A 76 -5.08 -24.85 -16.08
CA ASN A 76 -4.84 -26.27 -16.30
C ASN A 76 -4.50 -26.41 -17.79
N PHE A 77 -3.23 -26.54 -18.13
CA PHE A 77 -2.80 -26.93 -19.47
C PHE A 77 -3.30 -28.36 -19.72
N SER A 78 -4.54 -28.47 -20.18
CA SER A 78 -5.09 -29.71 -20.75
C SER A 78 -4.54 -29.85 -22.17
N GLY A 79 -3.26 -30.20 -22.24
CA GLY A 79 -2.54 -30.41 -23.47
C GLY A 79 -1.39 -31.36 -23.21
N ASN A 80 -1.50 -32.58 -23.74
CA ASN A 80 -0.49 -33.62 -23.62
C ASN A 80 0.72 -33.22 -24.49
N SER A 81 1.55 -32.29 -24.00
CA SER A 81 2.80 -31.91 -24.65
C SER A 81 3.83 -33.01 -24.39
N SER A 82 4.08 -33.85 -25.38
CA SER A 82 5.16 -34.84 -25.36
C SER A 82 6.50 -34.10 -25.20
N GLY A 83 7.15 -34.28 -24.04
CA GLY A 83 8.51 -33.81 -23.80
C GLY A 83 8.78 -33.14 -22.44
N VAL A 84 7.78 -33.01 -21.56
CA VAL A 84 8.00 -32.52 -20.19
C VAL A 84 7.68 -33.63 -19.19
N ASP A 85 8.72 -34.20 -18.60
CA ASP A 85 8.65 -35.22 -17.57
C ASP A 85 8.06 -34.60 -16.29
N ASN A 86 6.73 -34.64 -16.14
CA ASN A 86 6.02 -34.17 -14.96
C ASN A 86 6.06 -35.20 -13.80
N SER A 87 7.17 -35.92 -13.64
CA SER A 87 7.31 -36.95 -12.61
C SER A 87 7.49 -36.38 -11.21
N ASN A 88 7.76 -35.08 -11.11
CA ASN A 88 7.79 -34.36 -9.85
C ASN A 88 6.73 -33.28 -9.94
N ASN A 89 5.53 -33.56 -9.41
CA ASN A 89 4.59 -32.55 -8.96
C ASN A 89 5.31 -31.65 -7.93
N LYS A 90 6.17 -30.75 -8.42
CA LYS A 90 6.63 -29.58 -7.69
C LYS A 90 5.45 -28.64 -7.69
N ASN A 91 4.52 -28.92 -6.79
CA ASN A 91 3.66 -27.88 -6.28
C ASN A 91 4.60 -26.79 -5.73
N ILE A 92 4.75 -25.71 -6.48
CA ILE A 92 5.38 -24.50 -5.98
C ILE A 92 4.33 -23.92 -5.03
N ASN A 93 4.20 -24.51 -3.84
CA ASN A 93 3.70 -23.78 -2.70
C ASN A 93 4.71 -22.65 -2.54
N SER A 94 4.35 -21.45 -2.98
CA SER A 94 5.00 -20.23 -2.52
C SER A 94 4.92 -20.33 -1.01
N SER A 95 6.02 -20.70 -0.37
CA SER A 95 6.15 -20.59 1.07
C SER A 95 5.68 -19.19 1.37
N ASN A 96 4.62 -19.11 2.18
CA ASN A 96 4.16 -17.85 2.73
C ASN A 96 5.40 -17.08 3.18
N ASP A 97 5.38 -15.76 3.07
CA ASP A 97 6.31 -14.84 3.71
C ASP A 97 6.22 -15.01 5.23
N ASP A 98 6.55 -16.19 5.75
CA ASP A 98 6.87 -16.42 7.14
C ASP A 98 8.20 -15.70 7.29
N LEU A 99 8.10 -14.42 7.73
CA LEU A 99 9.19 -13.73 8.39
C LEU A 99 9.81 -14.77 9.31
N ASP A 100 11.06 -15.16 9.05
CA ASP A 100 11.81 -16.07 9.91
C ASP A 100 11.94 -15.40 11.28
N CYS A 101 11.03 -15.75 12.17
CA CYS A 101 10.69 -14.99 13.35
C CYS A 101 10.46 -16.01 14.46
N ASP A 102 11.29 -15.93 15.49
CA ASP A 102 11.25 -16.88 16.60
C ASP A 102 9.89 -16.86 17.33
N ASP A 103 9.59 -17.94 18.04
CA ASP A 103 8.34 -18.10 18.79
C ASP A 103 8.15 -16.99 19.83
N PHE A 104 9.25 -16.45 20.35
CA PHE A 104 9.25 -15.33 21.27
C PHE A 104 8.69 -14.06 20.61
N THR A 105 9.16 -13.73 19.41
CA THR A 105 8.73 -12.54 18.67
C THR A 105 7.27 -12.68 18.23
N LYS A 106 6.85 -13.87 17.79
CA LYS A 106 5.43 -14.17 17.48
C LYS A 106 4.55 -13.98 18.73
N SER A 107 5.01 -14.45 19.88
CA SER A 107 4.31 -14.29 21.16
C SER A 107 4.19 -12.82 21.58
N LEU A 108 5.28 -12.05 21.49
CA LEU A 108 5.31 -10.63 21.83
C LEU A 108 4.36 -9.83 20.93
N PHE A 109 4.40 -10.08 19.62
CA PHE A 109 3.51 -9.43 18.66
C PHE A 109 2.03 -9.70 19.00
N LYS A 110 1.68 -10.96 19.30
CA LYS A 110 0.32 -11.34 19.69
C LYS A 110 -0.15 -10.60 20.94
N GLN A 111 0.70 -10.49 21.96
CA GLN A 111 0.38 -9.74 23.19
C GLN A 111 0.14 -8.26 22.89
N LEU A 112 1.01 -7.62 22.10
CA LEU A 112 0.86 -6.22 21.71
C LEU A 112 -0.44 -5.98 20.94
N CYS A 113 -0.79 -6.87 20.01
CA CYS A 113 -2.05 -6.78 19.27
C CYS A 113 -3.28 -6.87 20.21
N ASN A 114 -3.24 -7.75 21.21
CA ASN A 114 -4.33 -7.87 22.18
C ASN A 114 -4.47 -6.60 23.02
N VAL A 115 -3.36 -6.08 23.56
CA VAL A 115 -3.36 -4.82 24.34
C VAL A 115 -3.91 -3.65 23.53
N TYR A 116 -3.55 -3.55 22.25
CA TYR A 116 -4.09 -2.53 21.36
C TYR A 116 -5.61 -2.67 21.18
N LYS A 117 -6.10 -3.89 20.95
CA LYS A 117 -7.55 -4.17 20.80
C LYS A 117 -8.31 -3.80 22.08
N ASP A 118 -7.82 -4.21 23.24
CA ASP A 118 -8.47 -3.96 24.52
C ASP A 118 -8.57 -2.46 24.81
N LYS A 119 -7.48 -1.72 24.59
CA LYS A 119 -7.48 -0.25 24.77
C LYS A 119 -8.41 0.46 23.78
N LYS A 120 -8.49 -0.02 22.54
CA LYS A 120 -9.42 0.49 21.54
C LYS A 120 -10.87 0.28 21.99
N THR A 121 -11.21 -0.92 22.44
CA THR A 121 -12.55 -1.24 22.94
C THR A 121 -12.90 -0.40 24.17
N LEU A 122 -11.99 -0.25 25.13
CA LEU A 122 -12.21 0.59 26.31
C LEU A 122 -12.51 2.05 25.94
N LEU A 123 -11.78 2.60 24.98
CA LEU A 123 -12.00 3.97 24.53
C LEU A 123 -13.36 4.12 23.85
N GLN A 124 -13.77 3.13 23.04
CA GLN A 124 -15.08 3.11 22.40
C GLN A 124 -16.22 3.06 23.44
N THR A 125 -16.11 2.22 24.46
CA THR A 125 -17.11 2.13 25.53
C THR A 125 -17.24 3.44 26.30
N LYS A 126 -16.12 4.05 26.71
CA LYS A 126 -16.13 5.34 27.42
C LYS A 126 -16.78 6.46 26.61
N LEU A 127 -16.50 6.50 25.30
CA LEU A 127 -17.13 7.48 24.42
C LEU A 127 -18.65 7.27 24.35
N PHE A 128 -19.10 6.02 24.25
CA PHE A 128 -20.52 5.69 24.24
C PHE A 128 -21.21 6.12 25.53
N GLU A 129 -20.65 5.81 26.70
CA GLU A 129 -21.18 6.20 28.01
C GLU A 129 -21.32 7.72 28.15
N LEU A 130 -20.30 8.49 27.72
CA LEU A 130 -20.34 9.95 27.76
C LEU A 130 -21.49 10.50 26.89
N ILE A 131 -21.67 9.96 25.69
CA ILE A 131 -22.74 10.38 24.78
C ILE A 131 -24.12 10.09 25.39
N GLN A 132 -24.32 8.93 26.03
CA GLN A 132 -25.60 8.59 26.65
C GLN A 132 -25.91 9.48 27.86
N ASN A 133 -24.91 9.74 28.71
CA ASN A 133 -25.08 10.58 29.90
C ASN A 133 -25.38 12.06 29.57
N GLU A 134 -24.93 12.55 28.42
CA GLU A 134 -25.23 13.91 27.94
C GLU A 134 -26.68 14.06 27.47
N GLN A 135 -27.29 12.99 26.94
CA GLN A 135 -28.69 13.00 26.47
C GLN A 135 -29.71 12.84 27.61
N SER A 136 -29.33 12.22 28.74
CA SER A 136 -30.22 12.06 29.92
C SER A 136 -30.24 13.26 30.87
N ASN A 137 -29.37 14.26 30.70
CA ASN A 137 -29.30 15.49 31.51
C ASN A 137 -29.94 16.72 30.81
N LYS A 138 -30.70 16.50 29.74
CA LYS A 138 -31.58 17.49 29.09
C LYS A 138 -33.03 17.12 29.31
#